data_AF-A0A960KAH7-F1
#
_entry.id   AF-A0A960KAH7-F1
#
_cell.length_a   1.000
_cell.length_b   1.000
_cell.length_c   1.000
_cell.angle_alpha   90.00
_cell.angle_beta   90.00
_cell.angle_gamma   90.00
#
_symmetry.space_group_name_H-M   'P 1'
#
loop_
_entity.id
_entity.type
_entity.pdbx_description
1 polymer ?
#
loop_
_entity_poly.entity_id
_entity_poly.type
_entity_poly.pdbx_seq_one_letter_code
_entity_poly.pdbx_strand_id
1 'polypeptide(L)' 'MATRIGFAIILAGVALIIVRAVNWVDTELADIASVLLIVVGALAVAIDGEEADASTKPNRRDS' A
#
# COMPACT_ATOMS: atom_id res chain seq x y z
N MET A 1 -12.21 2.98 -0.45
CA MET A 1 -12.26 1.75 0.42
C MET A 1 -10.97 0.95 0.28
N ALA A 2 -10.32 1.05 -0.89
CA ALA A 2 -9.01 0.51 -1.14
C ALA A 2 -7.90 1.20 -0.32
N THR A 3 -8.04 2.47 0.10
CA THR A 3 -7.06 3.13 0.99
C THR A 3 -6.83 2.37 2.29
N ARG A 4 -7.91 1.96 2.97
CA ARG A 4 -7.84 1.20 4.23
C ARG A 4 -7.16 -0.16 4.05
N ILE A 5 -7.45 -0.81 2.93
CA ILE A 5 -6.84 -2.10 2.56
C ILE A 5 -5.36 -1.89 2.24
N GLY A 6 -5.02 -0.88 1.45
CA GLY A 6 -3.63 -0.53 1.12
C GLY A 6 -2.78 -0.28 2.36
N PHE A 7 -3.29 0.49 3.33
CA PHE A 7 -2.61 0.67 4.62
C PHE A 7 -2.43 -0.63 5.40
N ALA A 8 -3.43 -1.50 5.43
CA ALA A 8 -3.31 -2.80 6.09
C ALA A 8 -2.23 -3.69 5.43
N ILE A 9 -2.13 -3.66 4.09
CA ILE A 9 -1.10 -4.38 3.33
C ILE A 9 0.29 -3.80 3.63
N ILE A 10 0.44 -2.47 3.67
CA ILE A 10 1.72 -1.82 4.04
C ILE A 10 2.13 -2.25 5.46
N LEU A 11 1.20 -2.22 6.42
CA LEU A 11 1.47 -2.63 7.79
C LEU A 11 1.89 -4.10 7.89
N ALA A 12 1.30 -4.99 7.09
CA ALA A 12 1.73 -6.38 7.01
C ALA A 12 3.16 -6.52 6.47
N GLY A 13 3.54 -5.73 5.45
CA GLY A 13 4.91 -5.67 4.96
C GLY A 13 5.89 -5.18 6.04
N VAL A 14 5.56 -4.09 6.74
CA VAL A 14 6.36 -3.56 7.85
C VAL A 14 6.50 -4.60 8.97
N ALA A 15 5.44 -5.32 9.31
CA ALA A 15 5.50 -6.38 10.31
C ALA A 15 6.48 -7.50 9.92
N LEU A 16 6.51 -7.91 8.64
CA LEU A 16 7.50 -8.87 8.14
C LEU A 16 8.94 -8.37 8.28
N ILE A 17 9.19 -7.07 8.03
CA ILE A 17 10.51 -6.46 8.26
C ILE A 17 10.91 -6.60 9.73
N ILE A 18 10.00 -6.29 10.65
CA ILE A 18 10.26 -6.35 12.10
C ILE A 18 10.55 -7.79 12.54
N VAL A 19 9.73 -8.76 12.11
CA VAL A 19 9.90 -10.17 12.43
C VAL A 19 11.24 -10.70 11.90
N ARG A 20 11.66 -10.25 10.70
CA ARG A 20 12.99 -10.54 10.17
C ARG A 20 14.10 -9.87 10.97
N ALA A 21 13.93 -8.62 11.38
CA ALA A 21 14.95 -7.87 12.13
C ALA A 21 15.29 -8.50 13.48
N VAL A 22 14.36 -9.28 14.06
CA VAL A 22 14.60 -10.06 15.29
C VAL A 22 15.03 -11.52 15.01
N ASN A 23 15.42 -11.84 13.76
CA ASN A 23 15.85 -13.16 13.27
C ASN A 23 14.79 -14.28 13.49
N TRP A 24 13.51 -13.92 13.52
CA TRP A 24 12.45 -14.91 13.70
C TRP A 24 12.05 -15.57 12.37
N VAL A 25 12.31 -14.89 11.24
CA VAL A 25 12.14 -15.41 9.88
C VAL A 25 13.37 -15.05 9.04
N ASP A 26 14.19 -16.05 8.72
CA ASP A 26 15.39 -15.90 7.88
C ASP A 26 15.22 -16.62 6.54
N THR A 27 14.38 -16.05 5.68
CA THR A 27 14.23 -16.54 4.29
C THR A 27 14.24 -15.36 3.33
N GLU A 28 14.86 -15.53 2.18
CA GLU A 28 14.86 -14.52 1.10
C GLU A 28 13.42 -14.21 0.63
N LEU A 29 12.54 -15.20 0.72
CA LEU A 29 11.11 -15.08 0.42
C LEU A 29 10.40 -14.05 1.30
N ALA A 30 10.76 -13.93 2.58
CA ALA A 30 10.18 -12.94 3.48
C ALA A 30 10.57 -11.51 3.10
N ASP A 31 11.78 -11.34 2.57
CA ASP A 31 12.27 -10.04 2.10
C ASP A 31 11.54 -9.59 0.84
N ILE A 32 11.41 -10.50 -0.13
CA ILE A 32 10.64 -10.27 -1.35
C ILE A 32 9.17 -9.97 -1.02
N ALA A 33 8.54 -10.79 -0.15
CA ALA A 33 7.15 -10.59 0.26
C ALA A 33 6.94 -9.24 0.93
N SER A 34 7.85 -8.82 1.81
CA SER A 34 7.81 -7.51 2.46
C SER A 34 7.81 -6.36 1.46
N VAL A 35 8.76 -6.36 0.52
CA VAL A 35 8.85 -5.32 -0.52
C VAL A 35 7.59 -5.31 -1.37
N LEU A 36 7.10 -6.47 -1.80
CA LEU A 36 5.88 -6.58 -2.60
C LEU A 36 4.65 -6.03 -1.86
N LEU A 37 4.49 -6.37 -0.57
CA LEU A 37 3.38 -5.86 0.24
C LEU A 37 3.43 -4.33 0.37
N ILE A 38 4.61 -3.76 0.60
CA ILE A 38 4.76 -2.31 0.71
C ILE A 38 4.43 -1.63 -0.63
N VAL A 39 4.97 -2.12 -1.75
CA VAL A 39 4.74 -1.54 -3.08
C VAL A 39 3.27 -1.65 -3.50
N VAL A 40 2.67 -2.84 -3.36
CA VAL A 40 1.25 -3.06 -3.72
C VAL A 40 0.33 -2.24 -2.82
N GLY A 41 0.62 -2.19 -1.51
CA GLY A 41 -0.16 -1.39 -0.58
C GLY A 41 -0.07 0.11 -0.87
N ALA A 42 1.11 0.63 -1.20
CA ALA A 42 1.30 2.02 -1.60
C ALA A 42 0.57 2.35 -2.92
N LEU A 43 0.62 1.44 -3.91
CA LEU A 43 -0.09 1.60 -5.17
C LEU A 43 -1.61 1.64 -4.96
N ALA A 44 -2.15 0.76 -4.11
CA ALA A 44 -3.57 0.76 -3.77
C ALA A 44 -4.03 2.06 -3.10
N VAL A 45 -3.19 2.66 -2.23
CA VAL A 45 -3.47 3.97 -1.62
C VAL A 45 -3.44 5.08 -2.67
N ALA A 46 -2.45 5.07 -3.57
CA ALA A 46 -2.34 6.08 -4.63
C ALA A 46 -3.55 6.07 -5.57
N ILE A 47 -4.00 4.88 -5.98
CA ILE A 47 -5.17 4.74 -6.88
C ILE A 47 -6.46 5.26 -6.22
N ASP A 48 -6.75 4.87 -4.97
CA ASP A 48 -7.96 5.34 -4.25
C ASP A 48 -7.88 6.86 -3.99
N GLY A 49 -6.67 7.42 -3.85
CA GLY A 49 -6.45 8.87 -3.73
C GLY A 49 -6.74 9.64 -5.03
N GLU A 50 -6.29 9.11 -6.18
CA GLU A 50 -6.59 9.70 -7.49
C GLU A 50 -8.10 9.65 -7.83
N GLU A 51 -8.78 8.55 -7.48
CA GLU A 51 -10.24 8.45 -7.65
C GLU A 51 -10.99 9.49 -6.80
N ALA A 52 -10.53 9.75 -5.58
CA ALA A 52 -11.09 10.77 -4.71
C ALA A 52 -10.85 12.20 -5.22
N ASP A 53 -9.66 12.49 -5.77
CA ASP A 53 -9.33 13.80 -6.37
C ASP A 53 -10.15 14.05 -7.65
N ALA A 54 -10.30 13.02 -8.50
CA ALA A 54 -11.12 13.11 -9.70
C ALA A 54 -12.60 13.36 -9.39
N SER A 55 -13.13 12.75 -8.31
CA SER A 55 -14.53 12.95 -7.89
C SER A 55 -14.83 14.35 -7.36
N THR A 56 -13.83 15.12 -6.91
CA THR A 56 -14.03 16.42 -6.25
C THR A 56 -13.70 17.61 -7.14
N LYS A 57 -13.10 17.40 -8.33
CA LYS A 57 -12.87 18.47 -9.29
C LYS A 57 -14.17 18.91 -9.99
N PRO A 58 -14.47 20.22 -10.07
CA PRO A 58 -15.62 20.70 -10.81
C PRO A 58 -15.46 20.38 -12.30
N ASN A 59 -16.48 19.76 -12.88
CA ASN A 59 -16.54 19.43 -14.31
C ASN A 59 -16.59 20.72 -15.13
N ARG A 60 -15.42 21.18 -15.59
CA ARG A 60 -15.24 22.41 -16.36
C ARG A 60 -15.70 22.26 -17.82
N ARG A 61 -16.83 21.56 -18.06
CA ARG A 61 -17.48 21.39 -19.37
C ARG A 61 -18.71 22.27 -19.56
N ASP A 62 -19.01 23.13 -18.59
CA ASP A 62 -20.18 23.99 -18.61
C ASP A 62 -19.72 25.46 -18.68
N SER A 63 -19.19 25.89 -19.82
CA SER A 63 -18.91 27.30 -20.15
C SER A 63 -18.96 27.51 -21.66
#